data_AF-A0A9E6E1B8-F1
#
_entry.id   AF-A0A9E6E1B8-F1
#
_cell.length_a   1.000
_cell.length_b   1.000
_cell.length_c   1.000
_cell.angle_alpha   90.00
_cell.angle_beta   90.00
_cell.angle_gamma   90.00
#
_symmetry.space_group_name_H-M   'P 1'
#
loop_
_entity.id
_entity.type
_entity.pdbx_description
1 polymer ?
#
loop_
_entity_poly.entity_id
_entity_poly.type
_entity_poly.pdbx_seq_one_letter_code
_entity_poly.pdbx_strand_id
1 'polypeptide(L)' 'MSTKHADLYCSCSDPECGHTFVMNLSYSHTLSPSAKTTDQLAINLVRAMSPEKRAALQEQLTML' A
#
# COMPACT_ATOMS: atom_id res chain seq x y z
N MET A 1 -14.18 -13.30 14.69
CA MET A 1 -14.47 -11.91 15.09
C MET A 1 -14.19 -11.03 13.87
N SER A 2 -15.22 -10.42 13.27
CA SER A 2 -15.04 -9.43 12.20
C SER A 2 -15.29 -8.05 12.80
N THR A 3 -14.21 -7.37 13.19
CA THR A 3 -14.25 -5.96 13.63
C THR A 3 -14.36 -5.12 12.37
N LYS A 4 -15.58 -4.65 12.05
CA LYS A 4 -15.84 -3.79 10.88
C LYS A 4 -15.10 -2.45 10.95
N HIS A 5 -14.63 -2.08 12.13
CA HIS A 5 -13.93 -0.85 12.44
C HIS A 5 -13.03 -1.06 13.66
N ALA A 6 -12.04 -0.17 13.82
CA ALA A 6 -11.21 -0.04 15.00
C ALA A 6 -11.57 1.24 15.76
N ASP A 7 -11.64 1.17 17.08
CA ASP A 7 -11.81 2.33 17.94
C ASP A 7 -10.45 2.99 18.18
N LEU A 8 -10.33 4.25 17.79
CA LEU A 8 -9.17 5.10 18.05
C LEU A 8 -9.50 6.07 19.17
N TYR A 9 -8.76 5.97 20.27
CA TYR A 9 -8.86 6.89 21.39
C TYR A 9 -7.94 8.07 21.12
N CYS A 10 -8.53 9.22 20.84
CA CYS A 10 -7.83 10.43 20.41
C CYS A 10 -7.89 11.51 21.50
N SER A 11 -6.88 12.36 21.51
CA SER A 11 -6.84 13.60 22.28
C SER A 11 -6.55 14.77 21.36
N CYS A 12 -7.05 15.96 21.73
CA CYS A 12 -6.70 17.18 21.01
C CYS A 12 -5.18 17.39 21.03
N SER A 13 -4.61 17.88 19.92
CA SER A 13 -3.17 18.18 19.85
C SER A 13 -2.76 19.38 20.70
N ASP A 14 -3.71 20.26 21.03
CA ASP A 14 -3.51 21.35 21.97
C ASP A 14 -3.63 20.81 23.42
N PRO A 15 -2.55 20.82 24.22
CA PRO A 15 -2.58 20.32 25.58
C PRO A 15 -3.56 21.06 26.51
N GLU A 16 -3.88 22.33 26.24
CA GLU A 16 -4.80 23.11 27.07
C GLU A 16 -6.28 22.87 26.72
N CYS A 17 -6.56 22.26 25.55
CA CYS A 17 -7.92 21.99 25.10
C CYS A 17 -8.62 20.88 25.90
N GLY A 18 -7.87 19.91 26.43
CA GLY A 18 -8.38 18.84 27.31
C GLY A 18 -9.42 17.88 26.69
N HIS A 19 -9.71 18.00 25.39
CA HIS A 19 -10.72 17.19 24.71
C HIS A 19 -10.20 15.79 24.41
N THR A 20 -10.92 14.77 24.87
CA THR A 20 -10.71 13.35 24.54
C THR A 20 -11.94 12.75 23.88
N PHE A 21 -11.77 11.96 22.83
CA PHE A 21 -12.88 11.40 22.06
C PHE A 21 -12.50 10.07 21.39
N VAL A 22 -13.50 9.31 20.94
CA VAL A 22 -13.32 8.02 20.26
C VAL A 22 -13.73 8.16 18.79
N MET A 23 -12.85 7.76 17.88
CA MET A 23 -13.12 7.68 16.44
C MET A 23 -13.25 6.22 16.00
N ASN A 24 -14.24 5.93 15.17
CA ASN A 24 -14.40 4.62 14.54
C ASN A 24 -13.73 4.64 13.16
N LEU A 25 -12.67 3.86 12.96
CA LEU A 25 -11.94 3.76 11.70
C LEU A 25 -12.24 2.45 10.98
N SER A 26 -12.78 2.51 9.77
CA SER A 26 -12.97 1.33 8.90
C SER A 26 -12.13 1.44 7.63
N TYR A 27 -11.65 0.29 7.14
CA TYR A 27 -10.98 0.21 5.84
C TYR A 27 -12.01 0.23 4.71
N SER A 28 -11.75 1.00 3.66
CA SER A 28 -12.56 1.03 2.43
C SER A 28 -11.81 0.39 1.26
N HIS A 29 -10.81 1.09 0.73
CA HIS A 29 -9.97 0.63 -0.38
C HIS A 29 -8.63 1.40 -0.38
N THR A 30 -7.67 0.93 -1.19
CA THR A 30 -6.34 1.54 -1.32
C THR A 30 -6.33 2.58 -2.45
N LEU A 31 -5.95 3.82 -2.15
CA LEU A 31 -5.78 4.88 -3.16
C LEU A 31 -4.46 4.76 -3.94
N SER A 32 -3.38 4.35 -3.26
CA SER A 32 -2.08 4.12 -3.86
C SER A 32 -1.46 2.88 -3.22
N PRO A 33 -1.13 1.83 -3.99
CA PRO A 33 -0.50 0.63 -3.46
C PRO A 33 0.79 0.96 -2.71
N SER A 34 1.16 0.12 -1.74
CA SER A 34 2.40 0.31 -1.00
C SER A 34 3.60 0.31 -1.96
N ALA A 35 4.53 1.24 -1.79
CA ALA A 35 5.79 1.23 -2.53
C ALA A 35 6.59 -0.08 -2.29
N LYS A 36 6.32 -0.80 -1.18
CA LYS A 36 6.91 -2.11 -0.90
C LYS A 36 6.43 -3.22 -1.83
N THR A 37 5.36 -3.00 -2.61
CA THR A 37 4.87 -3.97 -3.59
C THR A 37 5.43 -3.72 -4.99
N THR A 38 6.30 -2.74 -5.18
CA THR A 38 6.86 -2.41 -6.51
C THR A 38 7.59 -3.59 -7.12
N ASP A 39 8.39 -4.31 -6.33
CA ASP A 39 9.08 -5.52 -6.80
C ASP A 39 8.09 -6.62 -7.20
N GLN A 40 7.07 -6.84 -6.38
CA GLN A 40 6.01 -7.82 -6.67
C GLN A 40 5.22 -7.45 -7.93
N LEU A 41 4.94 -6.16 -8.13
CA LEU A 41 4.29 -5.63 -9.31
C LEU A 41 5.17 -5.80 -10.55
N ALA A 42 6.45 -5.43 -10.47
CA ALA A 42 7.42 -5.61 -11.54
C ALA A 42 7.53 -7.10 -11.95
N ILE A 43 7.64 -8.00 -10.98
CA ILE A 43 7.64 -9.46 -11.22
C ILE A 43 6.35 -9.89 -11.92
N ASN A 44 5.19 -9.42 -11.47
CA ASN A 44 3.90 -9.77 -12.07
C ASN A 44 3.79 -9.26 -13.52
N LEU A 45 4.28 -8.06 -13.80
CA LEU A 45 4.31 -7.50 -15.15
C LEU A 45 5.21 -8.33 -16.07
N VAL A 46 6.43 -8.69 -15.63
CA VAL A 46 7.34 -9.56 -16.38
C VAL A 46 6.68 -10.92 -16.65
N ARG A 47 6.00 -11.50 -15.66
CA ARG A 47 5.26 -12.78 -15.80
C ARG A 47 4.05 -12.70 -16.73
N ALA A 48 3.49 -11.52 -17.00
CA ALA A 48 2.39 -11.37 -17.95
C ALA A 48 2.88 -11.26 -19.42
N MET A 49 4.17 -11.03 -19.64
CA MET A 49 4.75 -10.87 -20.98
C MET A 49 4.96 -12.23 -21.68
N SER A 50 5.02 -12.24 -23.01
CA SER A 50 5.42 -13.42 -23.79
C SER A 50 6.91 -13.74 -23.57
N PRO A 51 7.35 -14.99 -23.80
CA PRO A 51 8.75 -15.37 -23.63
C PRO A 51 9.72 -14.50 -24.43
N GLU A 52 9.39 -14.12 -25.67
CA GLU A 52 10.27 -13.29 -26.50
C GLU A 52 10.46 -11.90 -25.90
N LYS A 53 9.37 -11.29 -25.40
CA LYS A 53 9.41 -9.96 -24.80
C LYS A 53 10.18 -9.94 -23.47
N ARG A 54 10.14 -11.03 -22.70
CA ARG A 54 10.94 -11.17 -21.48
C ARG A 54 12.43 -11.21 -21.78
N ALA A 55 12.84 -11.98 -22.80
CA ALA A 55 14.24 -12.07 -23.19
C ALA A 55 14.80 -10.71 -23.65
N ALA A 56 14.04 -9.98 -24.48
CA ALA A 56 14.42 -8.63 -24.90
C ALA A 56 14.52 -7.64 -23.73
N LEU A 57 13.58 -7.68 -22.79
CA LEU A 57 13.64 -6.84 -21.59
C LEU A 57 14.85 -7.17 -20.70
N GLN A 58 15.19 -8.45 -20.56
CA GLN A 58 16.34 -8.88 -19.78
C GLN A 58 17.65 -8.35 -20.38
N GLU A 59 17.79 -8.39 -21.71
CA GLU A 59 18.95 -7.81 -22.40
C GLU A 59 19.06 -6.29 -22.15
N GLN A 60 17.95 -5.55 -22.25
CA GLN A 60 17.93 -4.11 -21.99
C GLN A 60 18.33 -3.75 -20.55
N LEU A 61 17.86 -4.52 -19.57
CA LEU A 61 18.20 -4.30 -18.16
C LEU A 61 19.67 -4.63 -17.84
N THR A 62 20.31 -5.49 -18.63
CA THR A 62 21.72 -5.87 -18.43
C THR A 62 22.69 -4.80 -18.94
N MET A 63 22.20 -3.83 -19.73
CA MET A 63 22.98 -2.70 -20.24
C MET A 63 22.94 -1.44 -19.34
N LEU A 64 22.30 -1.54 -18.18
CA LEU A 64 22.13 -0.48 -17.18
C LEU A 64 23.19 -0.62 -16.08
#